data_AF-A0A9D9X9U7-F1
#
_entry.id   AF-A0A9D9X9U7-F1
#
_cell.length_a   1.000
_cell.length_b   1.000
_cell.length_c   1.000
_cell.angle_alpha   90.00
_cell.angle_beta   90.00
_cell.angle_gamma   90.00
#
_symmetry.space_group_name_H-M   'P 1'
#
loop_
_entity.id
_entity.type
_entity.pdbx_description
1 polymer ?
#
loop_
_entity_poly.entity_id
_entity_poly.type
_entity_poly.pdbx_seq_one_letter_code
_entity_poly.pdbx_strand_id
1 'polypeptide(L)'
;KSISFRYICKKLNAMANKRLIKKQLNGMIIDVLDECFSVQLFNGSKTAATETIIEEALSFGDAILAQVHQAKSKKEYPAIRQAMEDKGIYFVEALNGLQ
;
A
#
# COMPACT_ATOMS: atom_id res chain seq x y z
N LYS A 1 18.40 4.05 -1.32
CA LYS A 1 17.48 5.21 -1.48
C LYS A 1 16.19 4.83 -0.76
N SER A 2 16.08 5.09 0.54
CA SER A 2 14.91 4.67 1.33
C SER A 2 13.67 5.35 0.78
N ILE A 3 12.78 4.55 0.18
CA ILE A 3 11.46 4.98 -0.27
C ILE A 3 10.81 5.62 0.94
N SER A 4 10.59 6.92 0.80
CA SER A 4 10.38 7.81 1.93
C SER A 4 9.01 7.50 2.52
N PHE A 5 9.00 6.84 3.69
CA PHE A 5 7.87 6.72 4.62
C PHE A 5 7.08 8.04 4.75
N ARG A 6 7.79 9.16 4.59
CA ARG A 6 7.28 10.52 4.60
C ARG A 6 6.28 10.83 3.47
N TYR A 7 6.29 10.10 2.35
CA TYR A 7 5.41 10.33 1.20
C TYR A 7 4.04 9.67 1.36
N ILE A 8 3.99 8.43 1.87
CA ILE A 8 2.75 7.70 2.16
C ILE A 8 1.97 8.43 3.28
N CYS A 9 2.66 8.76 4.37
CA CYS A 9 2.07 9.39 5.55
C CYS A 9 1.62 10.85 5.30
N LYS A 10 2.37 11.66 4.54
CA LYS A 10 1.94 13.05 4.19
C LYS A 10 0.67 13.10 3.35
N LYS A 11 0.41 12.07 2.53
CA LYS A 11 -0.76 12.06 1.65
C LYS A 11 -2.06 11.77 2.40
N LEU A 12 -1.99 11.19 3.61
CA LEU A 12 -3.12 10.70 4.41
C LEU A 12 -3.78 11.75 5.33
N ASN A 13 -3.34 13.01 5.32
CA ASN A 13 -3.86 14.05 6.23
C ASN A 13 -4.89 15.02 5.64
N ALA A 14 -5.27 14.88 4.37
CA ALA A 14 -6.34 15.70 3.79
C ALA A 14 -7.72 15.05 3.99
N MET A 15 -8.70 15.89 4.35
CA MET A 15 -10.14 15.64 4.56
C MET A 15 -10.65 14.24 4.17
N ALA A 16 -11.09 13.45 5.15
CA ALA A 16 -11.47 12.05 4.96
C ALA A 16 -12.72 11.91 4.06
N ASN A 17 -12.48 11.61 2.78
CA ASN A 17 -13.50 11.33 1.77
C ASN A 17 -13.18 9.98 1.12
N LYS A 18 -14.22 9.16 0.84
CA LYS A 18 -14.10 7.87 0.14
C LYS A 18 -13.25 7.98 -1.13
N ARG A 19 -13.43 9.05 -1.92
CA ARG A 19 -12.66 9.26 -3.16
C ARG A 19 -11.16 9.40 -2.88
N LEU A 20 -10.81 10.08 -1.80
CA LEU A 20 -9.41 10.30 -1.43
C LEU A 20 -8.77 9.02 -0.90
N ILE A 21 -9.48 8.25 -0.07
CA ILE A 21 -9.00 6.95 0.45
C ILE A 21 -8.69 6.00 -0.70
N LYS A 22 -9.61 5.88 -1.67
CA LYS A 22 -9.38 5.05 -2.87
C LYS A 22 -8.16 5.51 -3.68
N LYS A 23 -7.99 6.83 -3.85
CA LYS A 23 -6.82 7.37 -4.56
C LYS A 23 -5.51 7.09 -3.82
N GLN A 24 -5.53 7.18 -2.49
CA GLN A 24 -4.38 6.87 -1.64
C GLN A 24 -4.04 5.38 -1.68
N LEU A 25 -5.06 4.52 -1.59
CA LEU A 25 -4.91 3.07 -1.70
C LEU A 25 -4.30 2.67 -3.03
N ASN A 26 -4.87 3.15 -4.15
CA ASN A 26 -4.34 2.85 -5.48
C ASN A 26 -2.91 3.34 -5.63
N GLY A 27 -2.58 4.54 -5.11
CA GLY A 27 -1.22 5.05 -5.14
C GLY A 27 -0.25 4.16 -4.37
N MET A 28 -0.60 3.76 -3.15
CA MET A 28 0.22 2.88 -2.32
C MET A 28 0.44 1.51 -2.99
N ILE A 29 -0.60 0.89 -3.55
CA ILE A 29 -0.46 -0.39 -4.25
C ILE A 29 0.45 -0.24 -5.47
N ILE A 30 0.24 0.79 -6.30
CA ILE A 30 1.10 1.04 -7.47
C ILE A 30 2.56 1.24 -7.05
N ASP A 31 2.81 2.04 -6.00
CA ASP A 31 4.18 2.27 -5.51
C ASP A 31 4.86 0.96 -5.07
N VAL A 32 4.12 0.05 -4.43
CA VAL A 32 4.63 -1.29 -4.03
C VAL A 32 4.90 -2.17 -5.24
N LEU A 33 3.99 -2.19 -6.22
CA LEU A 33 4.15 -2.98 -7.45
C LEU A 33 5.35 -2.50 -8.27
N ASP A 34 5.50 -1.19 -8.46
CA ASP A 34 6.60 -0.60 -9.22
C ASP A 34 7.96 -0.95 -8.59
N GLU A 35 8.05 -0.94 -7.26
CA GLU A 35 9.26 -1.34 -6.55
C GLU A 35 9.52 -2.84 -6.68
N CYS A 36 8.49 -3.69 -6.56
CA CYS A 36 8.62 -5.13 -6.80
C CYS A 36 9.16 -5.43 -8.20
N PHE A 37 8.59 -4.80 -9.23
CA PHE A 37 9.05 -4.98 -10.61
C PHE A 37 10.47 -4.44 -10.82
N SER A 38 10.83 -3.35 -10.13
CA SER A 38 12.20 -2.83 -10.15
C SER A 38 13.18 -3.86 -9.57
N VAL A 39 12.85 -4.47 -8.43
CA VAL A 39 13.67 -5.55 -7.83
C VAL A 39 13.79 -6.74 -8.76
N GLN A 40 12.71 -7.17 -9.42
CA GLN A 40 12.74 -8.26 -10.40
C GLN A 40 13.65 -7.94 -11.60
N LEU A 41 13.62 -6.70 -12.07
CA LEU A 41 14.42 -6.24 -13.20
C LEU A 41 15.93 -6.30 -12.91
N PHE A 42 16.33 -5.93 -11.68
CA PHE A 42 17.74 -5.93 -11.27
C PHE A 42 18.20 -7.25 -10.64
N ASN A 43 17.28 -8.05 -10.11
CA ASN A 43 17.57 -9.29 -9.40
C ASN A 43 16.49 -10.35 -9.62
N GLY A 44 16.56 -11.05 -10.75
CA GLY A 44 15.62 -12.11 -11.12
C GLY A 44 15.59 -13.33 -10.17
N SER A 45 16.54 -13.45 -9.23
CA SER A 45 16.47 -14.48 -8.18
C SER A 45 15.39 -14.19 -7.11
N LYS A 46 14.91 -12.95 -7.05
CA LYS A 46 13.91 -12.48 -6.09
C LYS A 46 12.49 -12.46 -6.66
N THR A 47 12.28 -12.98 -7.88
CA THR A 47 10.97 -13.01 -8.55
C THR A 47 9.89 -13.66 -7.69
N ALA A 48 10.13 -14.86 -7.15
CA ALA A 48 9.13 -15.53 -6.31
C ALA A 48 8.77 -14.73 -5.04
N ALA A 49 9.77 -14.10 -4.40
CA ALA A 49 9.55 -13.29 -3.20
C ALA A 49 8.75 -12.02 -3.50
N THR A 50 9.06 -11.37 -4.61
CA THR A 50 8.35 -10.16 -5.06
C THR A 50 6.94 -10.48 -5.58
N GLU A 51 6.72 -11.61 -6.26
CA GLU A 51 5.39 -12.09 -6.65
C GLU A 51 4.49 -12.30 -5.43
N THR A 52 5.02 -12.86 -4.35
CA THR A 52 4.28 -13.01 -3.09
C THR A 52 3.85 -11.65 -2.53
N ILE A 53 4.73 -10.66 -2.54
CA ILE A 53 4.42 -9.29 -2.07
C ILE A 53 3.37 -8.64 -2.97
N ILE A 54 3.46 -8.83 -4.30
CA ILE A 54 2.49 -8.34 -5.28
C ILE A 54 1.10 -8.91 -4.99
N GLU A 55 0.98 -10.21 -4.80
CA GLU A 55 -0.29 -10.86 -4.49
C GLU A 55 -0.89 -10.36 -3.17
N GLU A 56 -0.06 -10.22 -2.13
CA GLU A 56 -0.48 -9.67 -0.85
C GLU A 56 -0.96 -8.21 -0.97
N ALA A 57 -0.27 -7.39 -1.76
CA ALA A 57 -0.63 -5.99 -2.01
C ALA A 57 -1.99 -5.89 -2.73
N LEU A 58 -2.20 -6.70 -3.77
CA LEU A 58 -3.47 -6.74 -4.50
C LEU A 58 -4.62 -7.21 -3.59
N SER A 59 -4.42 -8.29 -2.85
CA SER A 59 -5.42 -8.82 -1.90
C SER A 59 -5.78 -7.78 -0.83
N PHE A 60 -4.78 -7.07 -0.29
CA PHE A 60 -5.00 -5.98 0.65
C PHE A 60 -5.78 -4.82 0.03
N GLY A 61 -5.45 -4.46 -1.22
CA GLY A 61 -6.17 -3.46 -2.01
C GLY A 61 -7.66 -3.78 -2.09
N ASP A 62 -8.02 -5.00 -2.49
CA ASP A 62 -9.40 -5.44 -2.60
C ASP A 62 -10.12 -5.45 -1.25
N ALA A 63 -9.45 -5.90 -0.19
CA ALA A 63 -10.00 -5.93 1.17
C ALA A 63 -10.33 -4.52 1.69
N ILE A 64 -9.41 -3.56 1.53
CA ILE A 64 -9.65 -2.17 1.94
C ILE A 64 -10.73 -1.52 1.07
N LEU A 65 -10.72 -1.79 -0.24
CA LEU A 65 -11.76 -1.28 -1.15
C LEU A 65 -13.15 -1.75 -0.68
N ALA A 66 -13.31 -3.03 -0.36
CA ALA A 66 -14.54 -3.60 0.18
C ALA A 66 -14.97 -2.90 1.48
N GLN A 67 -14.05 -2.68 2.42
CA GLN A 67 -14.33 -1.94 3.66
C GLN A 67 -14.80 -0.50 3.39
N VAL A 68 -14.15 0.23 2.47
CA VAL A 68 -14.55 1.60 2.09
C VAL A 68 -15.94 1.62 1.45
N HIS A 69 -16.29 0.58 0.69
CA HIS A 69 -17.62 0.41 0.11
C HIS A 69 -18.68 0.14 1.18
N GLN A 70 -18.39 -0.74 2.15
CA GLN A 70 -19.28 -1.08 3.25
C GLN A 70 -19.42 0.06 4.28
N ALA A 71 -18.43 0.95 4.36
CA ALA A 71 -18.42 2.02 5.34
C ALA A 71 -19.65 2.93 5.20
N LYS A 72 -20.47 2.97 6.26
CA LYS A 72 -21.73 3.72 6.29
C LYS A 72 -21.50 5.16 6.77
N SER A 73 -20.46 5.39 7.57
CA SER A 73 -20.15 6.69 8.16
C SER A 73 -18.68 7.08 8.02
N LYS A 74 -18.40 8.39 8.06
CA LYS A 74 -17.03 8.92 8.06
C LYS A 74 -16.21 8.51 9.29
N LYS A 75 -16.86 8.01 10.34
CA LYS A 75 -16.21 7.51 11.57
C LYS A 75 -15.33 6.29 11.34
N GLU A 76 -15.57 5.54 10.27
CA GLU A 76 -14.83 4.32 9.94
C GLU A 76 -13.55 4.62 9.13
N TYR A 77 -13.44 5.81 8.56
CA TYR A 77 -12.31 6.20 7.71
C TYR A 77 -10.96 6.28 8.43
N PRO A 78 -10.87 6.76 9.69
CA PRO A 78 -9.60 6.76 10.42
C PRO A 78 -9.05 5.35 10.63
N ALA A 79 -9.89 4.37 10.97
CA ALA A 79 -9.46 2.98 11.15
C ALA A 79 -8.93 2.38 9.84
N ILE A 80 -9.61 2.65 8.72
CA ILE A 80 -9.15 2.22 7.39
C ILE A 80 -7.79 2.86 7.05
N ARG A 81 -7.58 4.13 7.39
CA ARG A 81 -6.29 4.80 7.15
C ARG A 81 -5.19 4.23 8.01
N GLN A 82 -5.45 3.95 9.29
CA GLN A 82 -4.48 3.30 10.15
C GLN A 82 -4.06 1.94 9.58
N ALA A 83 -5.03 1.13 9.13
CA ALA A 83 -4.73 -0.15 8.50
C ALA A 83 -3.89 0.00 7.22
N MET A 84 -4.16 1.02 6.39
CA MET A 84 -3.34 1.34 5.22
C MET A 84 -1.94 1.79 5.60
N GLU A 85 -1.78 2.59 6.66
CA GLU A 85 -0.47 2.99 7.17
C GLU A 85 0.31 1.78 7.63
N ASP A 86 -0.23 1.01 8.57
CA ASP A 86 0.43 -0.17 9.15
C ASP A 86 0.85 -1.17 8.06
N LYS A 87 -0.01 -1.41 7.07
CA LYS A 87 0.32 -2.32 5.96
C LYS A 87 1.33 -1.70 4.98
N GLY A 88 1.28 -0.38 4.78
CA GLY A 88 2.30 0.36 4.04
C GLY A 88 3.68 0.25 4.67
N ILE A 89 3.79 0.31 6.01
CA ILE A 89 5.05 0.07 6.75
C ILE A 89 5.57 -1.33 6.45
N TYR A 90 4.70 -2.33 6.62
CA TYR A 90 5.04 -3.73 6.36
C TYR A 90 5.60 -3.94 4.95
N PHE A 91 4.97 -3.38 3.91
CA PHE A 91 5.47 -3.53 2.54
C PHE A 91 6.82 -2.86 2.33
N VAL A 92 7.05 -1.68 2.92
CA VAL A 92 8.35 -1.01 2.83
C VAL A 92 9.44 -1.84 3.52
N GLU A 93 9.17 -2.40 4.69
CA GLU A 93 10.12 -3.27 5.40
C GLU A 93 10.41 -4.56 4.62
N ALA A 94 9.38 -5.19 4.06
CA ALA A 94 9.53 -6.38 3.22
C ALA A 94 10.39 -6.09 1.98
N LEU A 95 10.12 -4.98 1.29
CA LEU A 95 10.88 -4.56 0.10
C LEU A 95 12.33 -4.19 0.42
N ASN A 96 12.58 -3.47 1.53
CA ASN A 96 13.93 -3.15 1.97
C ASN A 96 14.75 -4.42 2.29
N GLY A 97 14.11 -5.51 2.71
CA GLY A 97 14.77 -6.80 2.91
C GLY A 97 15.15 -7.53 1.62
N LEU A 98 14.65 -7.07 0.46
CA LEU A 98 14.92 -7.65 -0.85
C LEU A 98 15.95 -6.86 -1.68
N GLN A 99 16.25 -5.62 -1.27
CA GLN A 99 17.24 -4.72 -1.87
C GLN A 99 18.65 -5.00 -1.33
#